data_AF-A0AAU0QHS0-F1
#
_entry.id   AF-A0AAU0QHS0-F1
#
_cell.length_a   1.000
_cell.length_b   1.000
_cell.length_c   1.000
_cell.angle_alpha   90.00
_cell.angle_beta   90.00
_cell.angle_gamma   90.00
#
_symmetry.space_group_name_H-M   'P 1'
#
loop_
_entity.id
_entity.type
_entity.pdbx_description
1 polymer ?
#
loop_
_entity_poly.entity_id
_entity_poly.type
_entity_poly.pdbx_seq_one_letter_code
_entity_poly.pdbx_strand_id
1 'polypeptide(L)'
;MTAADTPRVSLPPLARWGLAIFVLAAVSFALSLLASGMDYRAQEQAGIMPGPTPEWIMYWHYASWAAGLVGAVLLVMGIIRRGSR
;
A
#
# COMPACT_ATOMS: atom_id res chain seq x y z
N MET A 1 30.72 -26.56 -14.16
CA MET A 1 30.14 -25.51 -13.30
C MET A 1 28.66 -25.42 -13.65
N THR A 2 27.82 -26.13 -12.91
CA THR A 2 26.38 -26.28 -13.16
C THR A 2 25.60 -25.18 -12.43
N ALA A 3 24.65 -24.57 -13.14
CA ALA A 3 23.88 -23.38 -12.76
C ALA A 3 22.81 -23.63 -11.68
N ALA A 4 23.13 -24.30 -10.57
CA ALA A 4 22.09 -24.89 -9.71
C ALA A 4 22.02 -24.42 -8.25
N ASP A 5 22.78 -23.43 -7.79
CA ASP A 5 22.69 -22.97 -6.39
C ASP A 5 22.67 -21.44 -6.27
N THR A 6 21.64 -20.80 -6.83
CA THR A 6 21.24 -19.50 -6.29
C THR A 6 20.38 -19.76 -5.05
N PRO A 7 20.81 -19.37 -3.83
CA PRO A 7 19.98 -19.55 -2.65
C PRO A 7 18.68 -18.77 -2.85
N ARG A 8 17.55 -19.49 -2.97
CA ARG A 8 16.22 -18.86 -2.99
C ARG A 8 15.96 -18.33 -1.59
N VAL A 9 16.24 -17.04 -1.38
CA VAL A 9 15.90 -16.36 -0.15
C VAL A 9 14.38 -16.22 -0.11
N SER A 10 13.71 -17.21 0.49
CA SER A 10 12.28 -17.16 0.73
C SER A 10 12.00 -16.26 1.95
N LEU A 11 11.02 -15.37 1.82
CA LEU A 11 10.56 -14.57 2.94
C LEU A 11 9.81 -15.46 3.94
N PRO A 12 10.01 -15.25 5.26
CA PRO A 12 9.20 -15.94 6.26
C PRO A 12 7.72 -15.61 6.06
N PRO A 13 6.79 -16.53 6.40
CA PRO A 13 5.36 -16.35 6.10
C PRO A 13 4.78 -15.01 6.59
N LEU A 14 5.18 -14.56 7.79
CA LEU A 14 4.77 -13.28 8.35
C LEU A 14 5.23 -12.08 7.52
N ALA A 15 6.50 -12.09 7.07
CA ALA A 15 7.04 -11.03 6.22
C ALA A 15 6.37 -11.02 4.85
N ARG A 16 6.06 -12.19 4.29
CA ARG A 16 5.34 -12.30 3.02
C ARG A 16 3.93 -11.71 3.11
N TRP A 17 3.19 -12.00 4.17
CA TRP A 17 1.86 -11.42 4.39
C TRP A 17 1.93 -9.92 4.67
N GLY A 18 2.88 -9.47 5.49
CA GLY A 18 3.13 -8.05 5.72
C GLY A 18 3.41 -7.29 4.42
N LEU A 19 4.27 -7.84 3.56
CA LEU A 19 4.56 -7.28 2.24
C LEU A 19 3.30 -7.24 1.36
N ALA A 20 2.52 -8.31 1.31
CA ALA A 20 1.29 -8.35 0.52
C ALA A 20 0.28 -7.27 0.97
N ILE A 21 0.06 -7.12 2.28
CA ILE A 21 -0.82 -6.09 2.83
C ILE A 21 -0.27 -4.70 2.52
N PHE A 22 1.03 -4.48 2.69
CA PHE A 22 1.68 -3.19 2.42
C PHE A 22 1.52 -2.79 0.95
N VAL A 23 1.78 -3.72 0.01
CA VAL A 23 1.63 -3.48 -1.42
C VAL A 23 0.18 -3.20 -1.77
N LEU A 24 -0.77 -3.98 -1.23
CA LEU A 24 -2.20 -3.76 -1.46
C LEU A 24 -2.63 -2.38 -0.97
N ALA A 25 -2.16 -1.97 0.21
CA ALA A 25 -2.41 -0.65 0.78
C ALA A 25 -1.83 0.46 -0.10
N ALA A 26 -0.61 0.30 -0.61
CA ALA A 26 0.02 1.28 -1.51
C ALA A 26 -0.76 1.43 -2.84
N VAL A 27 -1.20 0.32 -3.43
CA VAL A 27 -2.04 0.33 -4.63
C VAL A 27 -3.38 1.00 -4.36
N SER A 28 -4.06 0.64 -3.26
CA SER A 28 -5.31 1.27 -2.83
C SER A 28 -5.14 2.78 -2.62
N PHE A 29 -4.04 3.20 -1.99
CA PHE A 29 -3.74 4.61 -1.79
C PHE A 29 -3.56 5.34 -3.13
N ALA A 30 -2.78 4.77 -4.05
CA ALA A 30 -2.59 5.35 -5.38
C ALA A 30 -3.92 5.50 -6.14
N LEU A 31 -4.80 4.49 -6.09
CA LEU A 31 -6.13 4.57 -6.69
C LEU A 31 -6.99 5.67 -6.04
N SER A 32 -6.92 5.83 -4.73
CA SER A 32 -7.66 6.89 -4.03
C SER A 32 -7.16 8.30 -4.40
N LEU A 33 -5.85 8.48 -4.64
CA LEU A 33 -5.29 9.74 -5.13
C LEU A 33 -5.74 10.04 -6.56
N LEU A 34 -5.77 9.02 -7.42
CA LEU A 34 -6.29 9.16 -8.78
C LEU A 34 -7.77 9.55 -8.78
N ALA A 35 -8.59 8.92 -7.93
CA ALA A 35 -10.00 9.28 -7.77
C ALA A 35 -10.17 10.75 -7.31
N SER A 36 -9.34 11.20 -6.36
CA SER A 36 -9.33 12.61 -5.92
C SER A 36 -9.00 13.57 -7.08
N GLY A 37 -7.98 13.24 -7.89
CA GLY A 37 -7.60 14.04 -9.04
C GLY A 37 -8.67 14.06 -10.14
N MET A 38 -9.36 12.95 -10.37
CA MET A 38 -10.48 12.87 -11.32
C MET A 38 -11.67 13.72 -10.86
N ASP A 39 -12.01 13.67 -9.57
CA ASP A 39 -13.09 14.48 -9.00
C ASP A 39 -12.79 15.99 -9.13
N TYR A 40 -11.56 16.40 -8.81
CA TYR A 40 -11.10 17.77 -9.01
C TYR A 40 -11.29 18.23 -10.47
N ARG A 41 -10.85 17.42 -11.43
CA ARG A 41 -10.98 17.72 -12.87
C ARG A 41 -12.43 17.78 -13.33
N ALA A 42 -13.30 16.92 -12.80
CA ALA A 42 -14.72 16.93 -13.10
C ALA A 42 -15.40 18.23 -12.63
N GLN A 43 -15.06 18.70 -11.42
CA GLN A 43 -15.57 19.97 -10.89
C GLN A 43 -15.06 21.17 -11.71
N GLU A 44 -13.77 21.18 -12.05
CA GLU A 44 -13.16 22.20 -12.90
C GLU A 44 -13.84 22.28 -14.29
N GLN A 45 -14.10 21.13 -14.92
CA GLN A 45 -14.80 21.05 -16.21
C GLN A 45 -16.26 21.50 -16.12
N ALA A 46 -16.89 21.35 -14.97
CA ALA A 46 -18.23 21.86 -14.71
C ALA A 46 -18.27 23.37 -14.42
N GLY A 47 -17.12 24.05 -14.40
CA GLY A 47 -17.01 25.47 -14.05
C GLY A 47 -17.26 25.74 -12.56
N ILE A 48 -17.20 24.71 -11.72
CA ILE A 48 -17.37 24.81 -10.27
C ILE A 48 -15.99 24.97 -9.66
N MET A 49 -15.85 25.93 -8.74
CA MET A 49 -14.61 26.06 -7.97
C MET A 49 -14.41 24.80 -7.12
N PRO A 50 -13.33 24.02 -7.31
CA PRO A 50 -13.18 22.73 -6.64
C PRO A 50 -13.19 22.88 -5.12
N GLY A 51 -14.09 22.15 -4.48
CA GLY A 51 -14.21 22.09 -3.03
C GLY A 51 -13.23 21.10 -2.40
N PRO A 52 -13.36 20.87 -1.08
CA PRO A 52 -12.64 19.79 -0.40
C PRO A 52 -12.89 18.44 -1.06
N THR A 53 -11.88 17.56 -1.03
CA THR A 53 -12.02 16.18 -1.51
C THR A 53 -13.19 15.47 -0.80
N PRO A 54 -14.07 14.77 -1.54
CA PRO A 54 -15.18 14.02 -0.96
C PRO A 54 -14.76 13.08 0.19
N GLU A 55 -15.55 13.04 1.26
CA GLU A 55 -15.23 12.25 2.46
C GLU A 55 -15.00 10.76 2.16
N TRP A 56 -15.74 10.20 1.21
CA TRP A 56 -15.60 8.80 0.85
C TRP A 56 -14.21 8.50 0.24
N ILE A 57 -13.60 9.43 -0.50
CA ILE A 57 -12.24 9.30 -1.02
C ILE A 57 -11.23 9.41 0.13
N MET A 58 -11.50 10.33 1.07
CA MET A 58 -10.68 10.49 2.28
C MET A 58 -10.68 9.22 3.15
N TYR A 59 -11.80 8.50 3.26
CA TYR A 59 -11.82 7.21 3.96
C TYR A 59 -10.85 6.20 3.35
N TRP A 60 -10.74 6.15 2.02
CA TRP A 60 -9.78 5.27 1.36
C TRP A 60 -8.33 5.70 1.60
N HIS A 61 -8.06 7.01 1.73
CA HIS A 61 -6.73 7.48 2.13
C HIS A 61 -6.37 6.94 3.52
N TYR A 62 -7.24 7.15 4.49
CA TYR A 62 -7.00 6.72 5.88
C TYR A 62 -6.94 5.20 6.03
N ALA A 63 -7.85 4.47 5.39
CA ALA A 63 -7.85 3.01 5.40
C ALA A 63 -6.56 2.44 4.78
N SER A 64 -6.09 3.04 3.68
CA SER A 64 -4.85 2.63 3.03
C SER A 64 -3.63 2.92 3.92
N TRP A 65 -3.58 4.07 4.60
CA TRP A 65 -2.53 4.37 5.57
C TRP A 65 -2.52 3.39 6.76
N ALA A 66 -3.68 3.11 7.33
CA ALA A 66 -3.81 2.16 8.44
C ALA A 66 -3.36 0.75 8.03
N ALA A 67 -3.85 0.26 6.89
CA ALA A 67 -3.45 -1.03 6.35
C ALA A 67 -1.96 -1.09 6.00
N GLY A 68 -1.42 -0.02 5.40
CA GLY A 68 0.00 0.11 5.09
C GLY A 68 0.87 0.03 6.34
N LEU A 69 0.49 0.72 7.41
CA LEU A 69 1.20 0.63 8.69
C LEU A 69 1.18 -0.79 9.26
N VAL A 70 0.02 -1.45 9.24
CA VAL A 70 -0.10 -2.86 9.68
C VAL A 70 0.80 -3.77 8.85
N GLY A 71 0.78 -3.63 7.51
CA GLY A 71 1.64 -4.40 6.60
C GLY A 71 3.13 -4.17 6.88
N ALA A 72 3.54 -2.92 7.08
CA ALA A 72 4.92 -2.56 7.41
C ALA A 72 5.38 -3.15 8.75
N VAL A 73 4.54 -3.08 9.80
CA VAL A 73 4.84 -3.67 11.11
C VAL A 73 5.01 -5.19 11.00
N LEU A 74 4.11 -5.88 10.31
CA LEU A 74 4.21 -7.33 10.09
C LEU A 74 5.46 -7.71 9.28
N LEU A 75 5.80 -6.90 8.27
CA LEU A 75 7.00 -7.10 7.46
C LEU A 75 8.27 -7.01 8.33
N VAL A 76 8.39 -5.93 9.11
CA VAL A 76 9.54 -5.70 10.01
C VAL A 76 9.64 -6.81 11.07
N MET A 77 8.53 -7.15 11.73
CA MET A 77 8.52 -8.24 12.71
C MET A 77 8.92 -9.58 12.11
N GLY A 78 8.45 -9.88 10.88
CA GLY A 78 8.81 -11.10 10.17
C GLY A 78 10.30 -11.18 9.85
N ILE A 79 10.93 -10.06 9.50
CA ILE A 79 12.37 -9.97 9.25
C ILE A 79 13.17 -10.13 10.54
N ILE A 80 12.81 -9.39 11.60
CA ILE A 80 13.50 -9.45 12.90
C ILE A 80 13.46 -10.86 13.46
N ARG A 81 12.29 -11.50 13.50
CA ARG A 81 12.13 -12.86 14.04
C ARG A 81 12.92 -13.93 13.29
N ARG A 82 13.22 -13.71 12.00
CA ARG A 82 14.09 -14.59 11.22
C ARG A 82 15.56 -14.41 11.59
N GLY A 83 16.00 -13.18 11.83
CA GLY A 83 17.39 -12.89 12.21
C GLY A 83 17.75 -13.31 13.63
N SER A 84 16.76 -13.48 14.52
CA SER A 84 16.97 -13.96 15.89
C SER A 84 17.02 -15.49 16.03
N ARG A 85 16.97 -16.25 14.93
CA ARG A 85 17.06 -17.71 14.91
C ARG A 85 18.29 -18.13 14.13
#